data_AF-A0A871RIL8-F1
#
_entry.id   AF-A0A871RIL8-F1
#
_cell.length_a   1.000
_cell.length_b   1.000
_cell.length_c   1.000
_cell.angle_alpha   90.00
_cell.angle_beta   90.00
_cell.angle_gamma   90.00
#
_symmetry.space_group_name_H-M   'P 1'
#
loop_
_entity.id
_entity.type
_entity.pdbx_description
1 polymer ?
#
loop_
_entity_poly.entity_id
_entity_poly.type
_entity_poly.pdbx_seq_one_letter_code
_entity_poly.pdbx_strand_id
1 'polypeptide(L)'
;MDYEFSYNFAHFNRGKPRSGRPGPPPGGHRGRKHHGNGPGGKSPFGKGPHGGPRPPFGSGNSNLLTFEVTRPLDKLFYLGGASAAKSETGEMDTQYILSQAESYDVFDERWAAEQICSWGKKNGGIDGYIRLEIGFEVVICDFYEKLRLISNVTLSNVTELLEFPPEKFDKRSLESPDEDELNRKRSSIIDGFQAMSGYEQYESGERVYSGDDRILLDFSKLVTPLNRTYINPDPYKRRIYNISTDVKGQLLTELDAVLSTPNDPYSSTNWQVVTTNIEKKFGPILANLNTSFALYNAHKTLGVLGANITTYTFNFYRRYVNYPEHNLSAEARKMAIWDYIHPYLPLKSRSDLLILSSLAKVQESLVDAMIESFELGRDLMSVYTIPNMPKEKRNALEKQALSLQTKIKSLLDTLNWPLFYRCRQNCKIGEMCFIPTWGPSPLGWGNAALGFQNDQDGRRRISHDCQCISYRTLLEASEHKGESNRPKF
;
A
#
# COMPACT_ATOMS: atom_id res chain seq x y z
N MET A 1 -1.64 11.54 12.53
CA MET A 1 -0.88 11.69 11.28
C MET A 1 0.49 12.29 11.57
N ASP A 2 1.50 11.87 10.81
CA ASP A 2 2.87 12.36 10.94
C ASP A 2 3.01 13.78 10.36
N TYR A 3 3.69 14.66 11.09
CA TYR A 3 3.89 16.05 10.68
C TYR A 3 4.89 16.16 9.52
N GLU A 4 5.83 15.21 9.41
CA GLU A 4 6.88 15.21 8.38
C GLU A 4 6.30 14.88 7.00
N PHE A 5 5.30 13.99 6.94
CA PHE A 5 4.60 13.66 5.70
C PHE A 5 3.98 14.91 5.02
N SER A 6 3.51 15.87 5.79
CA SER A 6 2.84 17.08 5.26
C SER A 6 3.79 17.99 4.46
N TYR A 7 5.12 17.86 4.63
CA TYR A 7 6.10 18.62 3.85
C TYR A 7 6.02 18.36 2.34
N ASN A 8 5.49 17.20 1.92
CA ASN A 8 5.24 16.90 0.50
C ASN A 8 4.33 17.92 -0.20
N PHE A 9 3.40 18.51 0.55
CA PHE A 9 2.45 19.49 0.01
C PHE A 9 2.98 20.93 0.10
N ALA A 10 4.15 21.12 0.72
CA ALA A 10 4.85 22.39 0.75
C ALA A 10 5.73 22.57 -0.49
N HIS A 11 5.87 23.81 -0.94
CA HIS A 11 6.82 24.15 -1.99
C HIS A 11 8.24 24.25 -1.41
N PHE A 12 9.18 23.56 -2.05
CA PHE A 12 10.60 23.76 -1.81
C PHE A 12 11.08 25.06 -2.49
N ASN A 13 10.91 26.19 -1.79
CA ASN A 13 11.24 27.51 -2.30
C ASN A 13 12.77 27.73 -2.33
N ARG A 14 13.34 27.82 -3.54
CA ARG A 14 14.77 28.11 -3.80
C ARG A 14 15.03 29.10 -4.94
N GLY A 15 14.02 29.89 -5.32
CA GLY A 15 14.16 30.94 -6.34
C GLY A 15 14.40 30.50 -7.78
N LYS A 16 14.31 29.19 -8.09
CA LYS A 16 14.49 28.66 -9.45
C LYS A 16 13.42 29.20 -10.42
N PRO A 17 13.78 29.88 -11.53
CA PRO A 17 12.83 30.21 -12.57
C PRO A 17 12.18 28.91 -13.07
N ARG A 18 10.85 28.90 -13.21
CA ARG A 18 10.15 27.76 -13.81
C ARG A 18 10.67 27.56 -15.24
N SER A 19 11.58 26.60 -15.44
CA SER A 19 12.06 26.20 -16.75
C SER A 19 10.98 25.37 -17.45
N GLY A 20 10.14 26.04 -18.21
CA GLY A 20 9.12 25.41 -19.04
C GLY A 20 7.88 26.29 -19.15
N ARG A 21 7.46 26.58 -20.39
CA ARG A 21 6.08 27.01 -20.65
C ARG A 21 5.16 26.07 -19.87
N PRO A 22 4.09 26.58 -19.21
CA PRO A 22 2.97 25.71 -18.88
C PRO A 22 2.66 24.94 -20.16
N GLY A 23 2.70 23.61 -20.13
CA GLY A 23 2.10 22.84 -21.22
C GLY A 23 0.72 23.44 -21.47
N PRO A 24 0.28 23.57 -22.73
CA PRO A 24 -0.99 24.22 -23.00
C PRO A 24 -2.04 23.55 -22.11
N PRO A 25 -2.92 24.31 -21.43
CA PRO A 25 -4.09 23.70 -20.80
C PRO A 25 -4.78 22.86 -21.89
N PRO A 26 -5.29 21.65 -21.61
CA PRO A 26 -5.84 20.78 -22.63
C PRO A 26 -6.82 21.58 -23.49
N GLY A 27 -6.36 21.95 -24.67
CA GLY A 27 -7.08 22.84 -25.56
C GLY A 27 -8.28 22.06 -26.04
N GLY A 28 -9.48 22.60 -25.80
CA GLY A 28 -10.65 22.20 -26.54
C GLY A 28 -10.39 22.42 -28.02
N HIS A 29 -10.13 21.34 -28.75
CA HIS A 29 -10.21 21.34 -30.20
C HIS A 29 -11.25 20.34 -30.66
N ARG A 30 -12.22 20.90 -31.39
CA ARG A 30 -13.30 20.26 -32.10
C ARG A 30 -12.74 19.19 -33.06
N GLY A 31 -13.26 17.96 -32.92
CA GLY A 31 -13.46 16.99 -34.00
C GLY A 31 -12.24 16.35 -34.67
N ARG A 32 -11.94 15.09 -34.32
CA ARG A 32 -11.93 13.91 -35.23
C ARG A 32 -11.56 12.63 -34.46
N LYS A 33 -12.29 11.55 -34.76
CA LYS A 33 -12.19 10.20 -34.18
C LYS A 33 -10.83 9.54 -34.49
N HIS A 34 -10.19 8.91 -33.51
CA HIS A 34 -9.57 7.57 -33.60
C HIS A 34 -9.12 7.06 -32.21
N HIS A 35 -9.22 5.75 -32.01
CA HIS A 35 -9.17 4.99 -30.75
C HIS A 35 -7.76 4.85 -30.12
N GLY A 36 -7.69 4.85 -28.78
CA GLY A 36 -6.52 4.42 -27.98
C GLY A 36 -6.56 4.96 -26.53
N ASN A 37 -6.85 4.09 -25.56
CA ASN A 37 -7.15 4.40 -24.15
C ASN A 37 -5.91 4.72 -23.29
N GLY A 38 -5.99 5.80 -22.50
CA GLY A 38 -5.15 6.09 -21.32
C GLY A 38 -5.87 7.11 -20.42
N PRO A 39 -5.82 6.98 -19.07
CA PRO A 39 -6.75 7.66 -18.17
C PRO A 39 -6.39 9.13 -17.99
N GLY A 40 -7.32 10.01 -18.37
CA GLY A 40 -7.20 11.45 -18.22
C GLY A 40 -7.67 11.90 -16.84
N GLY A 41 -6.74 12.07 -15.91
CA GLY A 41 -7.05 12.71 -14.62
C GLY A 41 -7.44 14.17 -14.81
N LYS A 42 -8.68 14.51 -14.48
CA LYS A 42 -9.10 15.90 -14.25
C LYS A 42 -8.34 16.44 -13.02
N SER A 43 -7.86 17.68 -13.10
CA SER A 43 -7.20 18.39 -11.98
C SER A 43 -8.06 18.30 -10.71
N PRO A 44 -7.49 17.96 -9.53
CA PRO A 44 -8.24 17.74 -8.28
C PRO A 44 -8.70 19.04 -7.59
N PHE A 45 -8.66 20.16 -8.30
CA PHE A 45 -9.05 21.46 -7.75
C PHE A 45 -10.30 21.96 -8.45
N GLY A 46 -11.47 21.52 -7.97
CA GLY A 46 -12.78 22.03 -8.38
C GLY A 46 -12.83 23.56 -8.47
N LYS A 47 -13.57 24.05 -9.46
CA LYS A 47 -13.82 25.49 -9.67
C LYS A 47 -14.51 26.05 -8.43
N GLY A 48 -13.84 26.97 -7.74
CA GLY A 48 -14.44 27.71 -6.63
C GLY A 48 -15.53 28.65 -7.13
N PRO A 49 -16.40 29.15 -6.24
CA PRO A 49 -17.57 29.98 -6.60
C PRO A 49 -17.22 31.39 -7.10
N HIS A 50 -15.93 31.75 -7.22
CA HIS A 50 -15.49 33.03 -7.77
C HIS A 50 -14.61 32.78 -9.00
N GLY A 51 -15.12 33.12 -10.18
CA GLY A 51 -14.49 32.98 -11.50
C GLY A 51 -13.31 33.94 -11.75
N GLY A 52 -12.44 34.14 -10.75
CA GLY A 52 -11.15 34.79 -10.94
C GLY A 52 -10.05 33.77 -11.30
N PRO A 53 -8.99 34.16 -12.03
CA PRO A 53 -7.81 33.31 -12.19
C PRO A 53 -7.24 33.00 -10.81
N ARG A 54 -7.29 31.72 -10.39
CA ARG A 54 -6.59 31.28 -9.19
C ARG A 54 -5.09 31.49 -9.39
N PRO A 55 -4.35 31.94 -8.36
CA PRO A 55 -2.90 31.97 -8.43
C PRO A 55 -2.39 30.58 -8.81
N PRO A 56 -1.35 30.47 -9.66
CA PRO A 56 -0.78 29.17 -9.98
C PRO A 56 -0.38 28.45 -8.69
N PHE A 57 -0.53 27.12 -8.66
CA PHE A 57 -0.02 26.29 -7.57
C PHE A 57 1.45 26.67 -7.29
N GLY A 58 1.70 27.23 -6.12
CA GLY A 58 3.02 27.69 -5.67
C GLY A 58 3.43 29.12 -5.95
N SER A 59 2.49 30.07 -6.05
CA SER A 59 2.84 31.49 -5.85
C SER A 59 2.50 31.92 -4.43
N GLY A 60 3.48 31.83 -3.52
CA GLY A 60 3.38 32.25 -2.11
C GLY A 60 4.28 31.43 -1.20
N ASN A 61 4.52 31.92 0.02
CA ASN A 61 5.18 31.13 1.06
C ASN A 61 4.26 29.96 1.44
N SER A 62 4.84 28.77 1.61
CA SER A 62 4.11 27.61 2.13
C SER A 62 4.00 27.71 3.64
N ASN A 63 2.86 27.30 4.20
CA ASN A 63 2.65 27.26 5.65
C ASN A 63 2.44 25.81 6.08
N LEU A 64 3.05 25.43 7.21
CA LEU A 64 2.68 24.24 7.95
C LEU A 64 1.73 24.61 9.07
N LEU A 65 0.54 24.04 9.02
CA LEU A 65 -0.50 24.25 10.01
C LEU A 65 -0.60 23.00 10.89
N THR A 66 -0.51 23.19 12.21
CA THR A 66 -0.76 22.13 13.17
C THR A 66 -2.09 22.37 13.86
N PHE A 67 -2.95 21.35 13.82
CA PHE A 67 -4.25 21.36 14.45
C PHE A 67 -4.29 20.36 15.60
N GLU A 68 -4.99 20.73 16.66
CA GLU A 68 -5.30 19.88 17.80
C GLU A 68 -6.79 19.56 17.79
N VAL A 69 -7.14 18.30 18.08
CA VAL A 69 -8.53 17.88 18.28
C VAL A 69 -9.06 18.44 19.60
N THR A 70 -10.21 19.09 19.58
CA THR A 70 -10.84 19.65 20.79
C THR A 70 -11.56 18.59 21.62
N ARG A 71 -11.85 17.43 20.99
CA ARG A 71 -12.42 16.23 21.58
C ARG A 71 -11.95 15.00 20.78
N PRO A 72 -11.99 13.78 21.34
CA PRO A 72 -11.77 12.57 20.56
C PRO A 72 -12.67 12.51 19.32
N LEU A 73 -12.10 12.07 18.20
CA LEU A 73 -12.82 11.79 16.96
C LEU A 73 -13.09 10.29 16.90
N ASP A 74 -14.28 9.87 17.31
CA ASP A 74 -14.65 8.47 17.49
C ASP A 74 -15.53 7.91 16.35
N LYS A 75 -16.02 8.78 15.45
CA LYS A 75 -16.84 8.42 14.28
C LYS A 75 -16.13 8.72 12.96
N LEU A 76 -15.02 8.02 12.73
CA LEU A 76 -14.24 8.08 11.49
C LEU A 76 -14.38 6.78 10.69
N PHE A 77 -14.66 6.87 9.39
CA PHE A 77 -14.54 5.71 8.50
C PHE A 77 -13.12 5.55 8.00
N TYR A 78 -12.56 4.35 8.08
CA TYR A 78 -11.30 4.03 7.43
C TYR A 78 -11.54 3.41 6.06
N LEU A 79 -10.98 4.01 5.02
CA LEU A 79 -11.10 3.56 3.63
C LEU A 79 -9.75 2.97 3.20
N GLY A 80 -9.66 1.64 3.10
CA GLY A 80 -8.46 0.93 2.62
C GLY A 80 -8.24 1.05 1.10
N GLY A 81 -7.17 0.42 0.59
CA GLY A 81 -6.97 0.20 -0.85
C GLY A 81 -6.42 1.39 -1.66
N ALA A 82 -5.47 2.15 -1.10
CA ALA A 82 -4.91 3.36 -1.73
C ALA A 82 -5.97 4.42 -2.09
N SER A 83 -6.99 4.54 -1.24
CA SER A 83 -8.17 5.41 -1.39
C SER A 83 -7.90 6.91 -1.49
N ALA A 84 -6.66 7.39 -1.50
CA ALA A 84 -6.30 8.76 -1.85
C ALA A 84 -5.55 8.88 -3.18
N ALA A 85 -5.42 7.80 -3.97
CA ALA A 85 -4.67 7.77 -5.23
C ALA A 85 -5.26 8.60 -6.39
N LYS A 86 -6.48 9.14 -6.25
CA LYS A 86 -7.17 9.98 -7.27
C LYS A 86 -7.20 9.34 -8.65
N SER A 87 -7.41 8.03 -8.69
CA SER A 87 -7.43 7.23 -9.91
C SER A 87 -8.85 6.81 -10.30
N GLU A 88 -9.01 6.44 -11.57
CA GLU A 88 -10.24 5.84 -12.11
C GLU A 88 -10.16 4.29 -12.16
N THR A 89 -9.10 3.71 -11.58
CA THR A 89 -8.76 2.30 -11.69
C THR A 89 -9.34 1.40 -10.59
N GLY A 90 -9.92 1.97 -9.53
CA GLY A 90 -10.62 1.22 -8.48
C GLY A 90 -10.38 1.76 -7.07
N GLU A 91 -9.27 2.46 -6.85
CA GLU A 91 -8.80 2.88 -5.53
C GLU A 91 -9.79 3.82 -4.83
N MET A 92 -10.46 4.69 -5.60
CA MET A 92 -11.42 5.67 -5.07
C MET A 92 -12.84 5.11 -4.89
N ASP A 93 -13.14 3.89 -5.36
CA ASP A 93 -14.51 3.35 -5.49
C ASP A 93 -15.33 3.40 -4.18
N THR A 94 -14.69 3.27 -3.02
CA THR A 94 -15.38 3.39 -1.73
C THR A 94 -15.94 4.80 -1.52
N GLN A 95 -15.18 5.85 -1.86
CA GLN A 95 -15.66 7.23 -1.78
C GLN A 95 -16.77 7.50 -2.78
N TYR A 96 -16.72 6.88 -3.97
CA TYR A 96 -17.82 6.96 -4.93
C TYR A 96 -19.14 6.43 -4.37
N ILE A 97 -19.10 5.27 -3.70
CA ILE A 97 -20.29 4.69 -3.07
C ILE A 97 -20.77 5.59 -1.92
N LEU A 98 -19.87 6.04 -1.04
CA LEU A 98 -20.21 6.88 0.12
C LEU A 98 -20.78 8.25 -0.27
N SER A 99 -20.22 8.87 -1.32
CA SER A 99 -20.71 10.14 -1.86
C SER A 99 -21.96 9.98 -2.72
N GLN A 100 -22.38 8.75 -3.02
CA GLN A 100 -23.54 8.44 -3.88
C GLN A 100 -23.44 9.10 -5.26
N ALA A 101 -22.22 9.16 -5.80
CA ALA A 101 -21.99 9.74 -7.13
C ALA A 101 -22.63 8.88 -8.23
N GLU A 102 -23.30 9.54 -9.18
CA GLU A 102 -23.90 8.89 -10.35
C GLU A 102 -22.86 8.39 -11.36
N SER A 103 -21.71 9.05 -11.44
CA SER A 103 -20.62 8.70 -12.36
C SER A 103 -19.27 9.26 -11.91
N TYR A 104 -18.19 8.79 -12.54
CA TYR A 104 -16.83 9.35 -12.38
C TYR A 104 -16.74 10.81 -12.82
N ASP A 105 -17.58 11.25 -13.76
CA ASP A 105 -17.49 12.59 -14.31
C ASP A 105 -17.90 13.70 -13.33
N VAL A 106 -18.77 13.37 -12.38
CA VAL A 106 -19.31 14.29 -11.36
C VAL A 106 -18.42 14.32 -10.12
N PHE A 107 -17.51 13.36 -9.97
CA PHE A 107 -16.72 13.20 -8.77
C PHE A 107 -15.54 14.17 -8.75
N ASP A 108 -15.60 15.05 -7.76
CA ASP A 108 -14.52 15.93 -7.30
C ASP A 108 -14.31 15.63 -5.81
N GLU A 109 -13.07 15.58 -5.33
CA GLU A 109 -12.78 15.18 -3.94
C GLU A 109 -13.46 16.10 -2.91
N ARG A 110 -13.54 17.41 -3.21
CA ARG A 110 -14.20 18.37 -2.32
C ARG A 110 -15.71 18.17 -2.34
N TRP A 111 -16.29 17.98 -3.52
CA TRP A 111 -17.70 17.64 -3.64
C TRP A 111 -18.03 16.33 -2.91
N ALA A 112 -17.20 15.30 -3.08
CA ALA A 112 -17.39 14.00 -2.44
C ALA A 112 -17.30 14.12 -0.92
N ALA A 113 -16.32 14.86 -0.40
CA ALA A 113 -16.22 15.17 1.02
C ALA A 113 -17.47 15.89 1.55
N GLU A 114 -17.97 16.90 0.82
CA GLU A 114 -19.21 17.61 1.18
C GLU A 114 -20.43 16.68 1.20
N GLN A 115 -20.57 15.77 0.22
CA GLN A 115 -21.66 14.80 0.21
C GLN A 115 -21.57 13.80 1.37
N ILE A 116 -20.38 13.22 1.60
CA ILE A 116 -20.14 12.24 2.65
C ILE A 116 -20.41 12.87 4.03
N CYS A 117 -19.89 14.07 4.27
CA CYS A 117 -20.12 14.80 5.51
C CYS A 117 -21.60 15.17 5.69
N SER A 118 -22.28 15.62 4.63
CA SER A 118 -23.71 15.97 4.69
C SER A 118 -24.59 14.75 4.96
N TRP A 119 -24.26 13.61 4.35
CA TRP A 119 -24.93 12.34 4.60
C TRP A 119 -24.70 11.89 6.04
N GLY A 120 -23.45 11.81 6.50
CA GLY A 120 -23.15 11.32 7.85
C GLY A 120 -23.69 12.25 8.95
N LYS A 121 -23.75 13.57 8.73
CA LYS A 121 -24.38 14.52 9.65
C LYS A 121 -25.88 14.23 9.87
N LYS A 122 -26.58 13.76 8.84
CA LYS A 122 -28.00 13.38 8.94
C LYS A 122 -28.21 11.98 9.54
N ASN A 123 -27.18 11.14 9.52
CA ASN A 123 -27.25 9.70 9.82
C ASN A 123 -26.31 9.36 11.01
N GLY A 124 -26.67 9.81 12.22
CA GLY A 124 -25.92 9.50 13.46
C GLY A 124 -24.72 10.40 13.77
N GLY A 125 -24.32 11.28 12.84
CA GLY A 125 -23.20 12.21 13.00
C GLY A 125 -21.86 11.56 12.67
N ILE A 126 -21.09 12.16 11.76
CA ILE A 126 -19.77 11.68 11.34
C ILE A 126 -18.70 12.72 11.70
N ASP A 127 -17.55 12.27 12.17
CA ASP A 127 -16.39 13.14 12.39
C ASP A 127 -15.58 13.35 11.11
N GLY A 128 -15.58 12.37 10.21
CA GLY A 128 -14.79 12.38 9.00
C GLY A 128 -14.48 10.98 8.46
N TYR A 129 -13.46 10.89 7.63
CA TYR A 129 -12.92 9.62 7.15
C TYR A 129 -11.42 9.70 6.91
N ILE A 130 -10.76 8.56 7.10
CA ILE A 130 -9.33 8.34 6.86
C ILE A 130 -9.18 7.58 5.55
N ARG A 131 -8.22 8.01 4.73
CA ARG A 131 -7.86 7.39 3.46
C ARG A 131 -6.34 7.25 3.36
N LEU A 132 -5.88 6.44 2.43
CA LEU A 132 -4.47 6.06 2.31
C LEU A 132 -3.95 6.34 0.91
N GLU A 133 -2.76 6.92 0.81
CA GLU A 133 -1.95 6.91 -0.41
C GLU A 133 -0.53 6.47 -0.07
N ILE A 134 0.45 7.38 -0.10
CA ILE A 134 1.78 7.15 0.48
C ILE A 134 1.75 7.23 2.01
N GLY A 135 0.84 8.04 2.56
CA GLY A 135 0.60 8.24 3.99
C GLY A 135 -0.90 8.24 4.29
N PHE A 136 -1.28 8.22 5.57
CA PHE A 136 -2.68 8.45 5.96
C PHE A 136 -3.05 9.91 5.77
N GLU A 137 -4.20 10.14 5.12
CA GLU A 137 -4.87 11.44 5.05
C GLU A 137 -6.20 11.36 5.79
N VAL A 138 -6.61 12.46 6.41
CA VAL A 138 -7.92 12.57 7.06
C VAL A 138 -8.72 13.72 6.47
N VAL A 139 -9.99 13.45 6.20
CA VAL A 139 -11.00 14.46 5.86
C VAL A 139 -11.88 14.62 7.08
N ILE A 140 -11.94 15.83 7.64
CA ILE A 140 -12.70 16.15 8.85
C ILE A 140 -13.94 16.96 8.49
N CYS A 141 -15.11 16.48 8.90
CA CYS A 141 -16.38 17.17 8.78
C CYS A 141 -16.51 18.23 9.88
N ASP A 142 -17.20 19.35 9.63
CA ASP A 142 -17.37 20.44 10.61
C ASP A 142 -16.03 20.89 11.25
N PHE A 143 -15.00 21.09 10.42
CA PHE A 143 -13.60 21.29 10.81
C PHE A 143 -13.39 22.25 12.01
N TYR A 144 -14.01 23.43 11.96
CA TYR A 144 -13.84 24.47 12.99
C TYR A 144 -14.52 24.16 14.32
N GLU A 145 -15.44 23.19 14.37
CA GLU A 145 -16.07 22.73 15.61
C GLU A 145 -15.19 21.70 16.35
N LYS A 146 -14.34 20.98 15.60
CA LYS A 146 -13.60 19.81 16.10
C LYS A 146 -12.10 20.05 16.23
N LEU A 147 -11.58 21.05 15.54
CA LEU A 147 -10.15 21.33 15.48
C LEU A 147 -9.86 22.78 15.86
N ARG A 148 -8.75 22.96 16.58
CA ARG A 148 -8.17 24.26 16.89
C ARG A 148 -6.77 24.36 16.29
N LEU A 149 -6.48 25.47 15.63
CA LEU A 149 -5.14 25.78 15.15
C LEU A 149 -4.23 26.07 16.35
N ILE A 150 -3.13 25.33 16.48
CA ILE A 150 -2.14 25.51 17.55
C ILE A 150 -0.77 25.96 17.04
N SER A 151 -0.49 25.79 15.75
CA SER A 151 0.73 26.29 15.11
C SER A 151 0.49 26.67 13.65
N ASN A 152 1.12 27.76 13.21
CA ASN A 152 1.15 28.20 11.82
C ASN A 152 2.56 28.69 11.51
N VAL A 153 3.34 27.84 10.84
CA VAL A 153 4.74 28.11 10.50
C VAL A 153 4.84 28.42 9.02
N THR A 154 5.21 29.65 8.69
CA THR A 154 5.64 30.00 7.33
C THR A 154 7.00 29.37 7.06
N LEU A 155 7.07 28.47 6.08
CA LEU A 155 8.32 27.82 5.69
C LEU A 155 9.27 28.82 5.04
N SER A 156 10.51 28.84 5.54
CA SER A 156 11.56 29.73 5.05
C SER A 156 11.98 29.36 3.62
N ASN A 157 12.40 30.36 2.85
CA ASN A 157 13.13 30.11 1.61
C ASN A 157 14.49 29.50 1.96
N VAL A 158 14.84 28.38 1.33
CA VAL A 158 16.07 27.63 1.67
C VAL A 158 17.33 28.42 1.36
N THR A 159 17.32 29.22 0.29
CA THR A 159 18.46 30.09 -0.06
C THR A 159 18.68 31.15 1.01
N GLU A 160 17.60 31.77 1.50
CA GLU A 160 17.65 32.78 2.56
C GLU A 160 18.04 32.16 3.91
N LEU A 161 17.52 30.97 4.23
CA LEU A 161 17.83 30.23 5.46
C LEU A 161 19.32 29.90 5.60
N LEU A 162 20.00 29.66 4.47
CA LEU A 162 21.44 29.37 4.43
C LEU A 162 22.30 30.63 4.28
N GLU A 163 21.69 31.81 4.21
CA GLU A 163 22.37 33.07 3.91
C GLU A 163 23.17 33.02 2.59
N PHE A 164 22.70 32.20 1.64
CA PHE A 164 23.30 32.13 0.31
C PHE A 164 22.79 33.28 -0.57
N PRO A 165 23.62 33.82 -1.47
CA PRO A 165 23.10 34.71 -2.50
C PRO A 165 22.15 33.94 -3.44
N PRO A 166 21.21 34.63 -4.10
CA PRO A 166 20.28 34.01 -5.03
C PRO A 166 20.98 33.14 -6.07
N GLU A 167 20.47 31.93 -6.28
CA GLU A 167 20.98 31.02 -7.29
C GLU A 167 20.83 31.63 -8.70
N LYS A 168 21.93 31.66 -9.45
CA LYS A 168 21.97 32.14 -10.83
C LYS A 168 21.82 30.95 -11.79
N PHE A 169 20.66 30.85 -12.45
CA PHE A 169 20.36 29.71 -13.36
C PHE A 169 20.67 29.99 -14.83
N ASP A 170 20.79 31.26 -15.22
CA ASP A 170 21.19 31.66 -16.58
C ASP A 170 22.70 31.87 -16.63
N LYS A 171 23.40 31.19 -17.55
CA LYS A 171 24.84 31.39 -17.76
C LYS A 171 25.20 32.85 -18.07
N ARG A 172 24.28 33.63 -18.65
CA ARG A 172 24.48 35.05 -18.94
C ARG A 172 24.46 35.94 -17.70
N SER A 173 23.92 35.43 -16.60
CA SER A 173 23.89 36.15 -15.32
C SER A 173 25.17 35.96 -14.49
N LEU A 174 26.08 35.07 -14.94
CA LEU A 174 27.35 34.79 -14.30
C LEU A 174 28.42 35.73 -14.87
N GLU A 175 29.15 36.40 -13.98
CA GLU A 175 30.13 37.44 -14.31
C GLU A 175 31.53 36.88 -14.51
N SER A 176 31.83 35.71 -13.93
CA SER A 176 33.15 35.06 -14.03
C SER A 176 33.07 33.54 -13.91
N PRO A 177 34.12 32.80 -14.34
CA PRO A 177 34.23 31.36 -14.10
C PRO A 177 34.23 30.98 -12.61
N ASP A 178 34.83 31.80 -11.75
CA ASP A 178 34.86 31.56 -10.30
C ASP A 178 33.46 31.70 -9.69
N GLU A 179 32.66 32.66 -10.17
CA GLU A 179 31.27 32.80 -9.75
C GLU A 179 30.43 31.60 -10.19
N ASP A 180 30.62 31.10 -11.41
CA ASP A 180 29.96 29.89 -11.89
C ASP A 180 30.28 28.67 -11.00
N GLU A 181 31.55 28.49 -10.63
CA GLU A 181 31.97 27.41 -9.74
C GLU A 181 31.31 27.51 -8.35
N LEU A 182 31.32 28.70 -7.74
CA LEU A 182 30.70 28.94 -6.44
C LEU A 182 29.17 28.75 -6.51
N ASN A 183 28.53 29.22 -7.58
CA ASN A 183 27.10 29.05 -7.79
C ASN A 183 26.74 27.55 -7.91
N ARG A 184 27.49 26.78 -8.69
CA ARG A 184 27.30 25.31 -8.80
C ARG A 184 27.47 24.59 -7.46
N LYS A 185 28.48 24.96 -6.66
CA LYS A 185 28.68 24.39 -5.32
C LYS A 185 27.49 24.65 -4.39
N ARG A 186 26.97 25.89 -4.38
CA ARG A 186 25.77 26.25 -3.59
C ARG A 186 24.52 25.50 -4.06
N SER A 187 24.29 25.43 -5.37
CA SER A 187 23.17 24.70 -5.95
C SER A 187 23.20 23.23 -5.58
N SER A 188 24.37 22.59 -5.62
CA SER A 188 24.55 21.18 -5.24
C SER A 188 24.20 20.92 -3.76
N ILE A 189 24.54 21.85 -2.85
CA ILE A 189 24.13 21.75 -1.43
C ILE A 189 22.59 21.81 -1.32
N ILE A 190 21.95 22.76 -2.00
CA ILE A 190 20.48 22.91 -1.98
C ILE A 190 19.79 21.69 -2.63
N ASP A 191 20.36 21.13 -3.69
CA ASP A 191 19.87 19.88 -4.32
C ASP A 191 19.87 18.73 -3.30
N GLY A 192 20.92 18.63 -2.47
CA GLY A 192 21.00 17.68 -1.38
C GLY A 192 19.87 17.83 -0.35
N PHE A 193 19.53 19.06 0.04
CA PHE A 193 18.39 19.32 0.95
C PHE A 193 17.04 18.98 0.33
N GLN A 194 16.87 19.27 -0.96
CA GLN A 194 15.66 18.88 -1.68
C GLN A 194 15.51 17.36 -1.77
N ALA A 195 16.61 16.65 -2.02
CA ALA A 195 16.64 15.19 -2.04
C ALA A 195 16.35 14.59 -0.66
N MET A 196 16.92 15.15 0.41
CA MET A 196 16.64 14.73 1.79
C MET A 196 15.18 14.96 2.17
N SER A 197 14.61 16.12 1.83
CA SER A 197 13.20 16.40 2.06
C SER A 197 12.28 15.39 1.37
N GLY A 198 12.63 14.96 0.15
CA GLY A 198 11.94 13.86 -0.51
C GLY A 198 12.11 12.53 0.24
N TYR A 199 13.32 12.20 0.68
CA TYR A 199 13.57 10.98 1.45
C TYR A 199 12.70 10.93 2.72
N GLU A 200 12.73 11.97 3.54
CA GLU A 200 11.98 12.06 4.81
C GLU A 200 10.46 12.02 4.58
N GLN A 201 9.96 12.61 3.49
CA GLN A 201 8.56 12.47 3.09
C GLN A 201 8.16 11.00 2.95
N TYR A 202 8.96 10.21 2.21
CA TYR A 202 8.61 8.82 1.95
C TYR A 202 8.78 7.99 3.23
N GLU A 203 9.84 8.23 3.99
CA GLU A 203 10.08 7.58 5.28
C GLU A 203 8.92 7.79 6.26
N SER A 204 8.36 9.00 6.30
CA SER A 204 7.18 9.33 7.09
C SER A 204 5.93 8.58 6.61
N GLY A 205 5.76 8.43 5.29
CA GLY A 205 4.67 7.66 4.69
C GLY A 205 4.80 6.14 4.91
N GLU A 206 6.01 5.59 4.84
CA GLU A 206 6.30 4.15 5.00
C GLU A 206 5.71 3.56 6.29
N ARG A 207 5.61 4.37 7.35
CA ARG A 207 5.00 3.99 8.65
C ARG A 207 3.60 3.38 8.50
N VAL A 208 2.86 3.71 7.44
CA VAL A 208 1.54 3.10 7.14
C VAL A 208 1.57 1.58 7.00
N TYR A 209 2.70 0.98 6.59
CA TYR A 209 2.84 -0.47 6.45
C TYR A 209 2.90 -1.19 7.81
N SER A 210 3.31 -0.48 8.85
CA SER A 210 3.32 -0.96 10.23
C SER A 210 2.06 -0.61 11.03
N GLY A 211 1.23 0.31 10.51
CA GLY A 211 0.09 0.90 11.20
C GLY A 211 0.42 2.24 11.86
N ASP A 212 -0.62 2.99 12.25
CA ASP A 212 -0.49 4.21 13.06
C ASP A 212 -1.25 3.98 14.36
N ASP A 213 -0.54 3.93 15.49
CA ASP A 213 -1.09 3.57 16.81
C ASP A 213 -2.19 4.52 17.30
N ARG A 214 -2.34 5.69 16.66
CA ARG A 214 -3.42 6.64 16.95
C ARG A 214 -4.74 6.26 16.28
N ILE A 215 -4.72 5.37 15.29
CA ILE A 215 -5.89 4.91 14.55
C ILE A 215 -6.32 3.55 15.12
N LEU A 216 -7.41 3.55 15.87
CA LEU A 216 -7.99 2.34 16.44
C LEU A 216 -9.21 1.93 15.62
N LEU A 217 -9.21 0.70 15.11
CA LEU A 217 -10.29 0.15 14.29
C LEU A 217 -11.23 -0.70 15.13
N ASP A 218 -12.52 -0.40 15.07
CA ASP A 218 -13.57 -1.30 15.58
C ASP A 218 -13.98 -2.28 14.46
N PHE A 219 -13.35 -3.46 14.48
CA PHE A 219 -13.63 -4.49 13.49
C PHE A 219 -15.04 -5.07 13.57
N SER A 220 -15.73 -4.93 14.72
CA SER A 220 -17.11 -5.39 14.84
C SER A 220 -18.06 -4.60 13.93
N LYS A 221 -17.63 -3.40 13.52
CA LYS A 221 -18.34 -2.46 12.64
C LYS A 221 -17.84 -2.46 11.19
N LEU A 222 -17.03 -3.44 10.79
CA LEU A 222 -16.58 -3.57 9.40
C LEU A 222 -17.79 -3.76 8.46
N VAL A 223 -17.95 -2.84 7.52
CA VAL A 223 -18.92 -2.93 6.41
C VAL A 223 -18.20 -3.34 5.14
N THR A 224 -18.70 -4.38 4.47
CA THR A 224 -18.01 -4.96 3.30
C THR A 224 -18.99 -5.54 2.27
N PRO A 225 -18.69 -5.43 0.96
CA PRO A 225 -19.45 -6.12 -0.09
C PRO A 225 -19.16 -7.62 -0.16
N LEU A 226 -18.13 -8.11 0.53
CA LEU A 226 -17.82 -9.54 0.58
C LEU A 226 -18.99 -10.32 1.18
N ASN A 227 -19.25 -11.53 0.65
CA ASN A 227 -20.43 -12.35 0.97
C ASN A 227 -21.79 -11.75 0.52
N ARG A 228 -21.80 -10.69 -0.29
CA ARG A 228 -23.02 -10.12 -0.92
C ARG A 228 -22.96 -10.14 -2.43
N THR A 229 -21.76 -10.02 -2.99
CA THR A 229 -21.52 -10.03 -4.42
C THR A 229 -20.11 -10.53 -4.72
N TYR A 230 -19.86 -10.89 -5.98
CA TYR A 230 -18.52 -11.26 -6.42
C TYR A 230 -17.63 -10.03 -6.46
N ILE A 231 -16.50 -10.11 -5.76
CA ILE A 231 -15.41 -9.12 -5.83
C ILE A 231 -14.18 -9.82 -6.41
N ASN A 232 -13.53 -9.20 -7.39
CA ASN A 232 -12.35 -9.78 -8.00
C ASN A 232 -11.26 -10.04 -6.94
N PRO A 233 -10.71 -11.26 -6.84
CA PRO A 233 -9.67 -11.54 -5.85
C PRO A 233 -8.39 -10.73 -6.10
N ASP A 234 -8.08 -10.38 -7.36
CA ASP A 234 -6.94 -9.52 -7.72
C ASP A 234 -7.25 -8.05 -7.36
N PRO A 235 -6.52 -7.45 -6.38
CA PRO A 235 -6.77 -6.07 -5.93
C PRO A 235 -6.74 -5.04 -7.06
N TYR A 236 -5.88 -5.24 -8.08
CA TYR A 236 -5.76 -4.32 -9.21
C TYR A 236 -6.94 -4.41 -10.18
N LYS A 237 -7.78 -5.46 -10.08
CA LYS A 237 -8.98 -5.69 -10.89
C LYS A 237 -10.28 -5.46 -10.12
N ARG A 238 -10.21 -5.11 -8.83
CA ARG A 238 -11.41 -4.83 -8.00
C ARG A 238 -12.05 -3.52 -8.44
N ARG A 239 -13.35 -3.58 -8.72
CA ARG A 239 -14.19 -2.42 -9.02
C ARG A 239 -15.47 -2.48 -8.21
N ILE A 240 -15.39 -2.12 -6.93
CA ILE A 240 -16.56 -2.17 -6.04
C ILE A 240 -17.61 -1.13 -6.44
N TYR A 241 -17.23 -0.09 -7.18
CA TYR A 241 -18.19 0.85 -7.75
C TYR A 241 -19.19 0.17 -8.72
N ASN A 242 -18.80 -0.93 -9.37
CA ASN A 242 -19.63 -1.62 -10.35
C ASN A 242 -20.64 -2.61 -9.73
N ILE A 243 -20.69 -2.74 -8.40
CA ILE A 243 -21.68 -3.61 -7.75
C ILE A 243 -23.10 -3.03 -7.91
N SER A 244 -24.12 -3.90 -7.82
CA SER A 244 -25.52 -3.51 -8.00
C SER A 244 -25.96 -2.40 -7.03
N THR A 245 -26.88 -1.55 -7.47
CA THR A 245 -27.50 -0.49 -6.65
C THR A 245 -28.07 -1.02 -5.34
N ASP A 246 -28.67 -2.21 -5.34
CA ASP A 246 -29.22 -2.83 -4.13
C ASP A 246 -28.13 -3.10 -3.08
N VAL A 247 -27.00 -3.68 -3.49
CA VAL A 247 -25.86 -3.91 -2.61
C VAL A 247 -25.27 -2.58 -2.13
N LYS A 248 -25.14 -1.56 -2.99
CA LYS A 248 -24.70 -0.21 -2.57
C LYS A 248 -25.64 0.36 -1.49
N GLY A 249 -26.94 0.26 -1.68
CA GLY A 249 -27.95 0.68 -0.71
C GLY A 249 -27.82 -0.05 0.63
N GLN A 250 -27.63 -1.37 0.61
CA GLN A 250 -27.42 -2.17 1.82
C GLN A 250 -26.16 -1.73 2.59
N LEU A 251 -25.06 -1.42 1.89
CA LEU A 251 -23.83 -0.94 2.54
C LEU A 251 -24.06 0.42 3.21
N LEU A 252 -24.77 1.34 2.54
CA LEU A 252 -25.08 2.67 3.10
C LEU A 252 -26.01 2.59 4.31
N THR A 253 -27.05 1.75 4.26
CA THR A 253 -27.94 1.50 5.41
C THR A 253 -27.19 0.93 6.61
N GLU A 254 -26.24 0.02 6.37
CA GLU A 254 -25.44 -0.54 7.46
C GLU A 254 -24.48 0.48 8.07
N LEU A 255 -23.88 1.35 7.24
CA LEU A 255 -23.05 2.45 7.73
C LEU A 255 -23.84 3.45 8.58
N ASP A 256 -25.09 3.76 8.22
CA ASP A 256 -26.00 4.57 9.04
C ASP A 256 -26.26 3.92 10.42
N ALA A 257 -26.57 2.61 10.43
CA ALA A 257 -26.73 1.87 11.68
C ALA A 257 -25.45 1.87 12.53
N VAL A 258 -24.28 1.76 11.89
CA VAL A 258 -22.97 1.83 12.56
C VAL A 258 -22.73 3.20 13.19
N LEU A 259 -23.05 4.29 12.50
CA LEU A 259 -22.90 5.67 13.02
C LEU A 259 -23.85 5.97 14.19
N SER A 260 -24.98 5.28 14.23
CA SER A 260 -25.99 5.41 15.29
C SER A 260 -25.62 4.68 16.59
N THR A 261 -24.52 3.92 16.61
CA THR A 261 -24.06 3.19 17.81
C THR A 261 -22.70 3.73 18.28
N PRO A 262 -22.42 3.76 19.60
CA PRO A 262 -21.10 4.14 20.13
C PRO A 262 -19.99 3.27 19.53
N ASN A 263 -18.83 3.86 19.26
CA ASN A 263 -17.66 3.14 18.76
C ASN A 263 -16.83 2.62 19.95
N ASP A 264 -16.44 1.35 19.92
CA ASP A 264 -15.56 0.78 20.95
C ASP A 264 -14.56 -0.19 20.30
N PRO A 265 -13.35 0.28 19.94
CA PRO A 265 -12.35 -0.54 19.27
C PRO A 265 -11.81 -1.68 20.15
N TYR A 266 -12.10 -1.68 21.45
CA TYR A 266 -11.71 -2.73 22.38
C TYR A 266 -12.82 -3.74 22.64
N SER A 267 -14.01 -3.52 22.09
CA SER A 267 -15.16 -4.40 22.30
C SER A 267 -15.04 -5.73 21.57
N SER A 268 -14.23 -5.82 20.52
CA SER A 268 -14.02 -7.01 19.71
C SER A 268 -12.54 -7.38 19.56
N THR A 269 -12.29 -8.60 19.08
CA THR A 269 -10.95 -9.08 18.75
C THR A 269 -10.28 -8.11 17.78
N ASN A 270 -9.08 -7.65 18.13
CA ASN A 270 -8.23 -6.92 17.19
C ASN A 270 -7.74 -7.89 16.10
N TRP A 271 -8.51 -7.98 15.01
CA TRP A 271 -8.25 -8.91 13.93
C TRP A 271 -6.97 -8.60 13.16
N GLN A 272 -6.49 -7.35 13.16
CA GLN A 272 -5.19 -7.00 12.58
C GLN A 272 -4.02 -7.67 13.29
N VAL A 273 -4.09 -7.82 14.62
CA VAL A 273 -3.06 -8.56 15.37
C VAL A 273 -3.07 -10.03 14.97
N VAL A 274 -4.26 -10.64 14.86
CA VAL A 274 -4.41 -12.05 14.44
C VAL A 274 -3.84 -12.26 13.04
N THR A 275 -4.23 -11.43 12.06
CA THR A 275 -3.75 -11.56 10.67
C THR A 275 -2.25 -11.32 10.56
N THR A 276 -1.72 -10.29 11.25
CA THR A 276 -0.28 -9.99 11.25
C THR A 276 0.53 -11.15 11.81
N ASN A 277 0.05 -11.82 12.86
CA ASN A 277 0.73 -12.98 13.43
C ASN A 277 0.74 -14.17 12.46
N ILE A 278 -0.37 -14.41 11.75
CA ILE A 278 -0.44 -15.44 10.70
C ILE A 278 0.54 -15.12 9.57
N GLU A 279 0.55 -13.89 9.06
CA GLU A 279 1.46 -13.46 7.99
C GLU A 279 2.93 -13.62 8.40
N LYS A 280 3.30 -13.14 9.58
CA LYS A 280 4.67 -13.24 10.12
C LYS A 280 5.09 -14.69 10.35
N LYS A 281 4.18 -15.57 10.73
CA LYS A 281 4.47 -16.99 10.96
C LYS A 281 4.64 -17.76 9.66
N PHE A 282 3.65 -17.68 8.76
CA PHE A 282 3.57 -18.57 7.60
C PHE A 282 4.21 -17.99 6.35
N GLY A 283 4.23 -16.66 6.22
CA GLY A 283 4.76 -15.99 5.03
C GLY A 283 6.22 -16.32 4.73
N PRO A 284 7.15 -16.24 5.71
CA PRO A 284 8.53 -16.63 5.50
C PRO A 284 8.69 -18.13 5.16
N ILE A 285 7.86 -19.00 5.77
CA ILE A 285 7.89 -20.44 5.49
C ILE A 285 7.50 -20.69 4.03
N LEU A 286 6.38 -20.14 3.57
CA LEU A 286 5.92 -20.30 2.18
C LEU A 286 6.93 -19.76 1.17
N ALA A 287 7.53 -18.59 1.44
CA ALA A 287 8.58 -18.03 0.60
C ALA A 287 9.79 -18.98 0.49
N ASN A 288 10.24 -19.53 1.62
CA ASN A 288 11.35 -20.48 1.66
C ASN A 288 11.02 -21.83 0.99
N LEU A 289 9.78 -22.30 1.08
CA LEU A 289 9.30 -23.46 0.32
C LEU A 289 9.40 -23.19 -1.18
N ASN A 290 8.91 -22.05 -1.65
CA ASN A 290 9.00 -21.66 -3.06
C ASN A 290 10.46 -21.56 -3.55
N THR A 291 11.35 -20.96 -2.76
CA THR A 291 12.79 -20.94 -3.05
C THR A 291 13.39 -22.34 -3.11
N SER A 292 12.98 -23.25 -2.21
CA SER A 292 13.45 -24.64 -2.21
C SER A 292 13.05 -25.39 -3.49
N PHE A 293 11.83 -25.16 -3.98
CA PHE A 293 11.40 -25.69 -5.27
C PHE A 293 12.13 -25.06 -6.46
N ALA A 294 12.45 -23.76 -6.41
CA ALA A 294 13.27 -23.12 -7.44
C ALA A 294 14.68 -23.73 -7.52
N LEU A 295 15.32 -23.97 -6.36
CA LEU A 295 16.61 -24.67 -6.28
C LEU A 295 16.54 -26.10 -6.81
N TYR A 296 15.48 -26.83 -6.45
CA TYR A 296 15.24 -28.16 -7.01
C TYR A 296 15.09 -28.11 -8.53
N ASN A 297 14.42 -27.11 -9.09
CA ASN A 297 14.30 -26.97 -10.54
C ASN A 297 15.63 -26.71 -11.25
N ALA A 298 16.58 -26.04 -10.60
CA ALA A 298 17.92 -25.82 -11.14
C ALA A 298 18.82 -27.07 -11.03
N HIS A 299 18.77 -27.79 -9.90
CA HIS A 299 19.74 -28.84 -9.58
C HIS A 299 19.20 -30.28 -9.58
N LYS A 300 17.88 -30.45 -9.67
CA LYS A 300 17.16 -31.74 -9.73
C LYS A 300 17.57 -32.76 -8.63
N THR A 301 17.84 -32.25 -7.44
CA THR A 301 18.30 -33.06 -6.29
C THR A 301 17.17 -33.25 -5.27
N LEU A 302 16.49 -34.40 -5.32
CA LEU A 302 15.31 -34.69 -4.47
C LEU A 302 15.61 -34.68 -2.96
N GLY A 303 16.76 -35.25 -2.55
CA GLY A 303 17.12 -35.29 -1.13
C GLY A 303 17.31 -33.91 -0.52
N VAL A 304 17.90 -32.98 -1.28
CA VAL A 304 18.06 -31.57 -0.87
C VAL A 304 16.70 -30.87 -0.80
N LEU A 305 15.80 -31.11 -1.76
CA LEU A 305 14.44 -30.60 -1.69
C LEU A 305 13.74 -31.11 -0.43
N GLY A 306 13.78 -32.42 -0.18
CA GLY A 306 13.17 -33.06 0.97
C GLY A 306 13.68 -32.51 2.30
N ALA A 307 15.00 -32.38 2.44
CA ALA A 307 15.63 -31.80 3.61
C ALA A 307 15.20 -30.34 3.84
N ASN A 308 15.14 -29.51 2.80
CA ASN A 308 14.75 -28.12 2.92
C ASN A 308 13.27 -27.97 3.34
N ILE A 309 12.35 -28.62 2.62
CA ILE A 309 10.91 -28.43 2.88
C ILE A 309 10.49 -29.01 4.24
N THR A 310 11.11 -30.12 4.68
CA THR A 310 10.93 -30.62 6.05
C THR A 310 11.50 -29.67 7.08
N THR A 311 12.71 -29.14 6.88
CA THR A 311 13.33 -28.21 7.83
C THR A 311 12.44 -27.00 8.12
N TYR A 312 11.88 -26.37 7.08
CA TYR A 312 11.03 -25.19 7.25
C TYR A 312 9.66 -25.49 7.88
N THR A 313 9.17 -26.74 7.79
CA THR A 313 7.85 -27.14 8.29
C THR A 313 7.91 -28.00 9.56
N PHE A 314 9.10 -28.44 9.97
CA PHE A 314 9.33 -29.38 11.07
C PHE A 314 8.69 -28.92 12.38
N ASN A 315 8.96 -27.68 12.79
CA ASN A 315 8.44 -27.16 14.06
C ASN A 315 6.91 -26.99 14.05
N PHE A 316 6.32 -26.74 12.88
CA PHE A 316 4.87 -26.74 12.75
C PHE A 316 4.32 -28.15 12.88
N TYR A 317 4.83 -29.10 12.08
CA TYR A 317 4.33 -30.47 12.05
C TYR A 317 4.48 -31.17 13.41
N ARG A 318 5.67 -31.08 14.01
CA ARG A 318 5.99 -31.69 15.31
C ARG A 318 5.08 -31.22 16.45
N ARG A 319 4.58 -29.98 16.41
CA ARG A 319 3.69 -29.44 17.45
C ARG A 319 2.37 -30.22 17.57
N TYR A 320 1.93 -30.86 16.49
CA TYR A 320 0.59 -31.45 16.37
C TYR A 320 0.63 -32.98 16.18
N VAL A 321 1.75 -33.63 16.51
CA VAL A 321 1.94 -35.07 16.34
C VAL A 321 2.28 -35.67 17.69
N ASN A 322 1.60 -36.76 18.05
CA ASN A 322 1.78 -37.44 19.33
C ASN A 322 2.84 -38.54 19.23
N TYR A 323 3.37 -38.97 20.37
CA TYR A 323 4.12 -40.22 20.43
C TYR A 323 3.21 -41.32 20.98
N PRO A 324 3.19 -42.53 20.38
CA PRO A 324 4.04 -43.00 19.28
C PRO A 324 3.50 -42.70 17.85
N GLU A 325 2.36 -42.04 17.70
CA GLU A 325 1.74 -41.78 16.39
C GLU A 325 2.48 -40.71 15.57
N HIS A 326 3.35 -41.11 14.63
CA HIS A 326 4.14 -40.17 13.81
C HIS A 326 3.40 -39.49 12.64
N ASN A 327 2.08 -39.58 12.58
CA ASN A 327 1.24 -38.95 11.56
C ASN A 327 0.23 -38.01 12.22
N LEU A 328 -0.13 -36.94 11.52
CA LEU A 328 -1.04 -35.92 12.03
C LEU A 328 -2.50 -36.37 11.89
N SER A 329 -3.26 -36.37 12.99
CA SER A 329 -4.67 -36.79 12.99
C SER A 329 -5.62 -35.69 12.49
N ALA A 330 -6.86 -36.07 12.15
CA ALA A 330 -7.88 -35.09 11.75
C ALA A 330 -8.19 -34.08 12.86
N GLU A 331 -8.15 -34.51 14.12
CA GLU A 331 -8.34 -33.68 15.32
C GLU A 331 -7.17 -32.70 15.48
N ALA A 332 -5.94 -33.18 15.30
CA ALA A 332 -4.75 -32.35 15.33
C ALA A 332 -4.76 -31.29 14.22
N ARG A 333 -5.26 -31.63 13.03
CA ARG A 333 -5.48 -30.66 11.94
C ARG A 333 -6.47 -29.57 12.34
N LYS A 334 -7.59 -29.93 12.96
CA LYS A 334 -8.59 -28.95 13.45
C LYS A 334 -7.99 -28.04 14.52
N MET A 335 -7.21 -28.60 15.45
CA MET A 335 -6.49 -27.84 16.46
C MET A 335 -5.49 -26.88 15.82
N ALA A 336 -4.71 -27.34 14.83
CA ALA A 336 -3.76 -26.50 14.11
C ALA A 336 -4.40 -25.33 13.35
N ILE A 337 -5.65 -25.46 12.91
CA ILE A 337 -6.40 -24.35 12.33
C ILE A 337 -6.82 -23.39 13.45
N TRP A 338 -7.45 -23.91 14.50
CA TRP A 338 -7.99 -23.11 15.60
C TRP A 338 -6.92 -22.30 16.35
N ASP A 339 -5.76 -22.90 16.64
CA ASP A 339 -4.68 -22.29 17.42
C ASP A 339 -4.21 -20.94 16.86
N TYR A 340 -4.30 -20.72 15.55
CA TYR A 340 -3.85 -19.47 14.91
C TYR A 340 -4.95 -18.44 14.65
N ILE A 341 -6.22 -18.84 14.65
CA ILE A 341 -7.34 -17.96 14.30
C ILE A 341 -8.31 -17.70 15.47
N HIS A 342 -8.09 -18.35 16.61
CA HIS A 342 -9.01 -18.27 17.74
C HIS A 342 -9.23 -16.80 18.15
N PRO A 343 -10.49 -16.36 18.31
CA PRO A 343 -10.78 -15.01 18.78
C PRO A 343 -10.24 -14.79 20.19
N TYR A 344 -9.68 -13.60 20.46
CA TYR A 344 -9.24 -13.23 21.82
C TYR A 344 -10.39 -12.73 22.69
N LEU A 345 -11.48 -12.28 22.06
CA LEU A 345 -12.73 -11.90 22.69
C LEU A 345 -13.90 -12.66 22.06
N PRO A 346 -15.02 -12.84 22.78
CA PRO A 346 -16.22 -13.45 22.21
C PRO A 346 -16.66 -12.74 20.92
N LEU A 347 -17.10 -13.50 19.93
CA LEU A 347 -17.64 -12.97 18.68
C LEU A 347 -18.95 -12.24 18.99
N LYS A 348 -19.05 -10.96 18.63
CA LYS A 348 -20.22 -10.14 18.97
C LYS A 348 -21.02 -9.69 17.75
N SER A 349 -20.37 -9.55 16.59
CA SER A 349 -21.02 -9.06 15.38
C SER A 349 -20.98 -10.03 14.21
N ARG A 350 -21.83 -9.77 13.22
CA ARG A 350 -21.78 -10.45 11.92
C ARG A 350 -20.42 -10.26 11.24
N SER A 351 -19.79 -9.11 11.43
CA SER A 351 -18.47 -8.82 10.87
C SER A 351 -17.39 -9.68 11.51
N ASP A 352 -17.42 -9.90 12.83
CA ASP A 352 -16.49 -10.84 13.49
C ASP A 352 -16.62 -12.26 12.94
N LEU A 353 -17.86 -12.73 12.77
CA LEU A 353 -18.14 -14.05 12.20
C LEU A 353 -17.63 -14.17 10.76
N LEU A 354 -17.80 -13.12 9.95
CA LEU A 354 -17.33 -13.10 8.57
C LEU A 354 -15.80 -13.09 8.48
N ILE A 355 -15.14 -12.31 9.35
CA ILE A 355 -13.67 -12.26 9.44
C ILE A 355 -13.15 -13.63 9.85
N LEU A 356 -13.67 -14.21 10.94
CA LEU A 356 -13.26 -15.54 11.40
C LEU A 356 -13.48 -16.61 10.33
N SER A 357 -14.64 -16.61 9.66
CA SER A 357 -14.93 -17.55 8.58
C SER A 357 -13.94 -17.43 7.42
N SER A 358 -13.51 -16.22 7.09
CA SER A 358 -12.53 -15.97 6.03
C SER A 358 -11.14 -16.46 6.46
N LEU A 359 -10.75 -16.16 7.71
CA LEU A 359 -9.48 -16.61 8.28
C LEU A 359 -9.41 -18.13 8.41
N ALA A 360 -10.50 -18.80 8.78
CA ALA A 360 -10.57 -20.26 8.80
C ALA A 360 -10.22 -20.85 7.43
N LYS A 361 -10.74 -20.26 6.34
CA LYS A 361 -10.46 -20.78 5.00
C LYS A 361 -9.02 -20.59 4.55
N VAL A 362 -8.45 -19.42 4.85
CA VAL A 362 -7.04 -19.14 4.59
C VAL A 362 -6.15 -20.07 5.43
N GLN A 363 -6.46 -20.20 6.71
CA GLN A 363 -5.69 -21.02 7.65
C GLN A 363 -5.75 -22.50 7.30
N GLU A 364 -6.88 -23.04 6.82
CA GLU A 364 -6.96 -24.40 6.26
C GLU A 364 -5.90 -24.62 5.18
N SER A 365 -5.80 -23.68 4.24
CA SER A 365 -4.86 -23.79 3.12
C SER A 365 -3.40 -23.68 3.58
N LEU A 366 -3.13 -22.85 4.59
CA LEU A 366 -1.82 -22.75 5.22
C LEU A 366 -1.43 -24.04 5.94
N VAL A 367 -2.34 -24.59 6.76
CA VAL A 367 -2.14 -25.84 7.49
C VAL A 367 -1.91 -27.01 6.54
N ASP A 368 -2.72 -27.13 5.49
CA ASP A 368 -2.57 -28.17 4.48
C ASP A 368 -1.21 -28.04 3.76
N ALA A 369 -0.80 -26.83 3.39
CA ALA A 369 0.51 -26.59 2.79
C ALA A 369 1.67 -27.02 3.72
N MET A 370 1.56 -26.79 5.03
CA MET A 370 2.59 -27.21 5.99
C MET A 370 2.65 -28.73 6.13
N ILE A 371 1.48 -29.39 6.25
CA ILE A 371 1.36 -30.84 6.39
C ILE A 371 1.91 -31.54 5.14
N GLU A 372 1.38 -31.17 3.97
CA GLU A 372 1.79 -31.78 2.70
C GLU A 372 3.29 -31.59 2.42
N SER A 373 3.84 -30.42 2.75
CA SER A 373 5.28 -30.16 2.59
C SER A 373 6.14 -31.01 3.51
N PHE A 374 5.74 -31.18 4.76
CA PHE A 374 6.49 -32.02 5.70
C PHE A 374 6.45 -33.49 5.29
N GLU A 375 5.25 -34.01 4.99
CA GLU A 375 5.06 -35.41 4.65
C GLU A 375 5.75 -35.78 3.34
N LEU A 376 5.62 -34.95 2.31
CA LEU A 376 6.37 -35.15 1.07
C LEU A 376 7.87 -35.05 1.32
N GLY A 377 8.32 -34.08 2.11
CA GLY A 377 9.75 -33.92 2.40
C GLY A 377 10.34 -35.15 3.09
N ARG A 378 9.60 -35.75 4.03
CA ARG A 378 9.94 -37.02 4.68
C ARG A 378 10.09 -38.13 3.64
N ASP A 379 9.15 -38.25 2.71
CA ASP A 379 9.17 -39.28 1.66
C ASP A 379 10.33 -39.06 0.67
N LEU A 380 10.61 -37.79 0.31
CA LEU A 380 11.75 -37.42 -0.53
C LEU A 380 13.09 -37.79 0.10
N MET A 381 13.24 -37.65 1.42
CA MET A 381 14.47 -38.02 2.12
C MET A 381 14.73 -39.54 2.12
N SER A 382 13.77 -40.37 1.73
CA SER A 382 14.00 -41.81 1.56
C SER A 382 15.05 -42.15 0.50
N VAL A 383 15.44 -41.19 -0.36
CA VAL A 383 16.61 -41.33 -1.26
C VAL A 383 17.92 -41.55 -0.52
N TYR A 384 18.02 -41.11 0.74
CA TYR A 384 19.21 -41.31 1.58
C TYR A 384 19.19 -42.66 2.33
N THR A 385 18.03 -43.30 2.43
CA THR A 385 17.85 -44.54 3.19
C THR A 385 17.65 -45.77 2.30
N ILE A 386 17.33 -45.57 1.02
CA ILE A 386 17.11 -46.64 0.04
C ILE A 386 18.25 -46.62 -0.99
N PRO A 387 19.25 -47.50 -0.86
CA PRO A 387 20.28 -47.66 -1.88
C PRO A 387 19.67 -48.00 -3.24
N ASN A 388 20.15 -47.36 -4.32
CA ASN A 388 19.69 -47.60 -5.69
C ASN A 388 18.16 -47.52 -5.86
N MET A 389 17.53 -46.47 -5.31
CA MET A 389 16.08 -46.26 -5.36
C MET A 389 15.48 -46.58 -6.75
N PRO A 390 14.44 -47.43 -6.82
CA PRO A 390 13.79 -47.77 -8.08
C PRO A 390 13.32 -46.54 -8.85
N LYS A 391 13.54 -46.53 -10.16
CA LYS A 391 13.19 -45.41 -11.05
C LYS A 391 11.71 -45.05 -10.97
N GLU A 392 10.83 -46.05 -10.83
CA GLU A 392 9.38 -45.85 -10.68
C GLU A 392 9.04 -45.05 -9.42
N LYS A 393 9.63 -45.42 -8.28
CA LYS A 393 9.45 -44.71 -7.00
C LYS A 393 9.99 -43.29 -7.09
N ARG A 394 11.16 -43.12 -7.70
CA ARG A 394 11.76 -41.79 -7.93
C ARG A 394 10.84 -40.91 -8.79
N ASN A 395 10.34 -41.41 -9.91
CA ASN A 395 9.43 -40.67 -10.80
C ASN A 395 8.12 -40.30 -10.09
N ALA A 396 7.59 -41.17 -9.23
CA ALA A 396 6.41 -40.89 -8.43
C ALA A 396 6.65 -39.72 -7.46
N LEU A 397 7.79 -39.70 -6.77
CA LEU A 397 8.21 -38.62 -5.89
C LEU A 397 8.42 -37.29 -6.65
N GLU A 398 9.03 -37.34 -7.84
CA GLU A 398 9.19 -36.17 -8.71
C GLU A 398 7.85 -35.58 -9.13
N LYS A 399 6.86 -36.44 -9.45
CA LYS A 399 5.49 -36.01 -9.77
C LYS A 399 4.79 -35.36 -8.58
N GLN A 400 4.96 -35.90 -7.38
CA GLN A 400 4.42 -35.30 -6.16
C GLN A 400 5.07 -33.95 -5.84
N ALA A 401 6.39 -33.84 -6.00
CA ALA A 401 7.12 -32.58 -5.84
C ALA A 401 6.63 -31.50 -6.81
N LEU A 402 6.38 -31.85 -8.09
CA LEU A 402 5.80 -30.91 -9.05
C LEU A 402 4.39 -30.47 -8.65
N SER A 403 3.54 -31.42 -8.21
CA SER A 403 2.18 -31.10 -7.77
C SER A 403 2.18 -30.16 -6.57
N LEU A 404 3.02 -30.41 -5.56
CA LEU A 404 3.14 -29.55 -4.39
C LEU A 404 3.71 -28.17 -4.77
N GLN A 405 4.70 -28.11 -5.66
CA GLN A 405 5.21 -26.84 -6.19
C GLN A 405 4.08 -25.98 -6.77
N THR A 406 3.21 -26.58 -7.60
CA THR A 406 2.07 -25.87 -8.19
C THR A 406 1.11 -25.37 -7.12
N LYS A 407 0.81 -26.19 -6.10
CA LYS A 407 -0.07 -25.79 -4.98
C LYS A 407 0.53 -24.62 -4.18
N ILE A 408 1.81 -24.69 -3.82
CA ILE A 408 2.49 -23.62 -3.07
C ILE A 408 2.54 -22.32 -3.88
N LYS A 409 2.84 -22.39 -5.18
CA LYS A 409 2.82 -21.22 -6.06
C LYS A 409 1.42 -20.60 -6.13
N SER A 410 0.40 -21.42 -6.36
CA SER A 410 -1.00 -20.97 -6.39
C SER A 410 -1.45 -20.34 -5.07
N LEU A 411 -1.00 -20.89 -3.93
CA LEU A 411 -1.28 -20.33 -2.61
C LEU A 411 -0.60 -18.98 -2.43
N LEU A 412 0.68 -18.84 -2.78
CA LEU A 412 1.40 -17.56 -2.73
C LEU A 412 0.71 -16.50 -3.61
N ASP A 413 0.33 -16.87 -4.83
CA ASP A 413 -0.38 -15.99 -5.76
C ASP A 413 -1.77 -15.57 -5.21
N THR A 414 -2.45 -16.45 -4.49
CA THR A 414 -3.76 -16.17 -3.87
C THR A 414 -3.64 -15.28 -2.64
N LEU A 415 -2.66 -15.54 -1.77
CA LEU A 415 -2.45 -14.76 -0.54
C LEU A 415 -1.97 -13.35 -0.88
N ASN A 416 -1.00 -13.25 -1.79
CA ASN A 416 -0.37 -12.02 -2.26
C ASN A 416 -0.15 -10.99 -1.12
N TRP A 417 0.37 -11.46 0.01
CA TRP A 417 0.53 -10.65 1.21
C TRP A 417 1.53 -9.51 0.99
N PRO A 418 1.36 -8.37 1.69
CA PRO A 418 2.32 -7.27 1.66
C PRO A 418 3.75 -7.71 1.99
N LEU A 419 3.92 -8.72 2.85
CA LEU A 419 5.21 -9.30 3.20
C LEU A 419 6.04 -9.78 2.00
N PHE A 420 5.41 -10.11 0.86
CA PHE A 420 6.11 -10.54 -0.35
C PHE A 420 6.64 -9.37 -1.19
N TYR A 421 6.29 -8.12 -0.86
CA TYR A 421 6.78 -6.90 -1.48
C TYR A 421 7.86 -6.31 -0.58
N ARG A 422 9.11 -6.68 -0.84
CA ARG A 422 10.23 -6.28 0.01
C ARG A 422 11.53 -6.21 -0.75
N CYS A 423 12.50 -5.54 -0.14
CA CYS A 423 13.85 -5.50 -0.64
C CYS A 423 14.52 -6.85 -0.43
N ARG A 424 15.33 -7.28 -1.42
CA ARG A 424 16.03 -8.58 -1.38
C ARG A 424 17.00 -8.70 -0.20
N GLN A 425 17.51 -7.56 0.26
CA GLN A 425 18.39 -7.43 1.40
C GLN A 425 17.83 -6.34 2.34
N ASN A 426 18.20 -6.41 3.61
CA ASN A 426 17.96 -5.31 4.53
C ASN A 426 18.69 -4.07 4.01
N CYS A 427 17.98 -2.96 3.99
CA CYS A 427 18.56 -1.68 3.59
C CYS A 427 19.60 -1.22 4.63
N LYS A 428 20.61 -0.49 4.18
CA LYS A 428 21.66 0.04 5.06
C LYS A 428 21.12 1.16 5.93
N ILE A 429 21.90 1.59 6.92
CA ILE A 429 21.62 2.82 7.68
C ILE A 429 21.55 4.00 6.69
N GLY A 430 20.46 4.79 6.77
CA GLY A 430 20.20 5.89 5.83
C GLY A 430 19.61 5.47 4.49
N GLU A 431 19.22 4.19 4.37
CA GLU A 431 18.41 3.68 3.26
C GLU A 431 17.09 3.11 3.79
N MET A 432 16.05 3.17 2.96
CA MET A 432 14.76 2.55 3.23
C MET A 432 14.28 1.72 2.05
N CYS A 433 13.44 0.72 2.32
CA CYS A 433 12.89 -0.10 1.26
C CYS A 433 11.75 0.63 0.55
N PHE A 434 11.99 1.04 -0.70
CA PHE A 434 11.02 1.78 -1.48
C PHE A 434 9.99 0.86 -2.14
N ILE A 435 8.75 1.00 -1.70
CA ILE A 435 7.54 0.45 -2.31
C ILE A 435 6.82 1.59 -3.04
N PRO A 436 6.72 1.55 -4.38
CA PRO A 436 6.07 2.63 -5.11
C PRO A 436 4.57 2.70 -4.82
N THR A 437 4.03 3.91 -4.93
CA THR A 437 2.60 4.24 -4.74
C THR A 437 2.07 5.07 -5.90
N TRP A 438 0.75 5.24 -5.98
CA TRP A 438 0.06 5.86 -7.11
C TRP A 438 0.18 7.39 -7.16
N GLY A 439 0.65 8.00 -6.08
CA GLY A 439 0.67 9.43 -5.83
C GLY A 439 1.96 10.18 -6.09
N PRO A 440 2.06 11.42 -5.59
CA PRO A 440 3.31 12.16 -5.53
C PRO A 440 4.30 11.44 -4.63
N SER A 441 5.40 10.99 -5.23
CA SER A 441 6.57 10.49 -4.52
C SER A 441 7.80 11.34 -4.86
N PRO A 442 8.88 11.26 -4.08
CA PRO A 442 10.15 11.93 -4.39
C PRO A 442 10.72 11.54 -5.77
N LEU A 443 10.39 10.34 -6.24
CA LEU A 443 10.79 9.81 -7.54
C LEU A 443 9.83 10.21 -8.68
N GLY A 444 8.77 10.95 -8.37
CA GLY A 444 7.78 11.45 -9.31
C GLY A 444 6.36 11.01 -8.98
N TRP A 445 5.41 11.53 -9.75
CA TRP A 445 4.02 11.07 -9.75
C TRP A 445 3.98 9.70 -10.36
N GLY A 446 3.48 8.68 -9.64
CA GLY A 446 3.02 7.37 -10.14
C GLY A 446 3.82 6.75 -11.29
N ASN A 447 3.88 7.37 -12.48
CA ASN A 447 4.69 7.18 -13.70
C ASN A 447 6.22 7.00 -13.59
N ALA A 448 6.83 7.02 -12.40
CA ALA A 448 8.24 6.64 -12.26
C ALA A 448 8.39 5.15 -12.62
N ALA A 449 9.35 4.78 -13.48
CA ALA A 449 9.53 3.37 -13.88
C ALA A 449 9.96 2.48 -12.71
N LEU A 450 10.50 3.08 -11.64
CA LEU A 450 11.06 2.36 -10.50
C LEU A 450 9.98 1.57 -9.76
N GLY A 451 10.23 0.27 -9.61
CA GLY A 451 9.39 -0.63 -8.83
C GLY A 451 8.01 -0.94 -9.42
N PHE A 452 7.74 -0.57 -10.68
CA PHE A 452 6.53 -0.97 -11.39
C PHE A 452 6.83 -1.93 -12.54
N GLN A 453 5.90 -2.84 -12.78
CA GLN A 453 5.89 -3.74 -13.94
C GLN A 453 4.50 -3.76 -14.58
N ASN A 454 4.43 -4.00 -15.89
CA ASN A 454 3.15 -4.25 -16.56
C ASN A 454 2.87 -5.75 -16.56
N ASP A 455 1.63 -6.13 -16.25
CA ASP A 455 1.18 -7.50 -16.44
C ASP A 455 0.86 -7.80 -17.91
N GLN A 456 0.42 -9.04 -18.17
CA GLN A 456 0.09 -9.51 -19.52
C GLN A 456 -1.05 -8.71 -20.18
N ASP A 457 -1.92 -8.10 -19.38
CA ASP A 457 -3.03 -7.25 -19.85
C ASP A 457 -2.59 -5.78 -20.03
N GLY A 458 -1.30 -5.48 -19.85
CA GLY A 458 -0.75 -4.12 -19.88
C GLY A 458 -1.08 -3.29 -18.63
N ARG A 459 -1.61 -3.91 -17.58
CA ARG A 459 -1.96 -3.22 -16.33
C ARG A 459 -0.71 -3.06 -15.48
N ARG A 460 -0.52 -1.84 -15.00
CA ARG A 460 0.61 -1.49 -14.16
C ARG A 460 0.46 -2.04 -12.75
N ARG A 461 1.51 -2.66 -12.23
CA ARG A 461 1.57 -3.30 -10.91
C ARG A 461 2.85 -2.95 -10.18
N ILE A 462 2.79 -2.98 -8.85
CA ILE A 462 3.98 -2.88 -8.02
C ILE A 462 4.77 -4.19 -8.16
N SER A 463 6.09 -4.06 -8.34
CA SER A 463 7.03 -5.18 -8.36
C SER A 463 7.22 -5.74 -6.96
N HIS A 464 7.27 -7.07 -6.83
CA HIS A 464 7.63 -7.74 -5.56
C HIS A 464 9.09 -7.49 -5.17
N ASP A 465 9.98 -7.28 -6.15
CA ASP A 465 11.38 -6.91 -5.95
C ASP A 465 11.49 -5.40 -5.73
N CYS A 466 11.37 -4.97 -4.47
CA CYS A 466 11.56 -3.57 -4.09
C CYS A 466 13.05 -3.21 -3.99
N GLN A 467 13.35 -1.92 -3.98
CA GLN A 467 14.72 -1.40 -3.98
C GLN A 467 14.99 -0.53 -2.75
N CYS A 468 16.18 -0.68 -2.17
CA CYS A 468 16.64 0.23 -1.12
C CYS A 468 17.03 1.56 -1.76
N ILE A 469 16.50 2.66 -1.24
CA ILE A 469 16.82 4.02 -1.71
C ILE A 469 17.33 4.86 -0.54
N SER A 470 18.17 5.85 -0.85
CA SER A 470 18.61 6.89 0.08
C SER A 470 18.35 8.28 -0.51
N TYR A 471 18.58 9.34 0.27
CA TYR A 471 18.57 10.70 -0.27
C TYR A 471 19.54 10.87 -1.46
N ARG A 472 20.65 10.12 -1.50
CA ARG A 472 21.60 10.15 -2.63
C ARG A 472 20.98 9.57 -3.90
N THR A 473 20.21 8.50 -3.77
CA THR A 473 19.45 7.93 -4.89
C THR A 473 18.48 8.97 -5.47
N LEU A 474 17.83 9.76 -4.62
CA LEU A 474 16.92 10.83 -5.04
C LEU A 474 17.67 12.00 -5.70
N LEU A 475 18.85 12.34 -5.18
CA LEU A 475 19.72 13.37 -5.73
C LEU A 475 20.14 13.03 -7.16
N GLU A 476 20.68 11.84 -7.39
CA GLU A 476 21.08 11.33 -8.71
C GLU A 476 19.90 11.30 -9.70
N ALA A 477 18.72 10.88 -9.24
CA ALA A 477 17.51 10.88 -10.07
C ALA A 477 17.04 12.29 -10.49
N SER A 478 17.37 13.31 -9.70
CA SER A 478 17.02 14.71 -10.00
C SER A 478 17.96 15.36 -11.02
N GLU A 479 19.25 14.99 -10.99
CA GLU A 479 20.28 15.46 -11.92
C GLU A 479 20.01 14.99 -13.36
N HIS A 480 19.53 13.76 -13.53
CA HIS A 480 19.22 13.18 -14.83
C HIS A 480 17.91 13.65 -15.47
N LYS A 481 17.10 14.50 -14.82
CA LYS A 481 15.91 15.11 -15.45
C LYS A 481 16.25 16.21 -16.47
N GLY A 482 17.51 16.68 -16.51
CA GLY A 482 18.01 17.69 -17.44
C GLY A 482 18.58 17.15 -18.76
N GLU A 483 18.89 15.86 -18.83
CA GLU A 483 19.37 15.20 -20.04
C GLU A 483 18.24 14.32 -20.61
N SER A 484 17.97 14.44 -21.91
CA SER A 484 16.93 13.69 -22.62
C SER A 484 17.23 12.19 -22.77
N ASN A 485 17.89 11.58 -21.79
CA ASN A 485 18.12 10.16 -21.67
C ASN A 485 17.85 9.76 -20.22
N ARG A 486 16.66 9.21 -19.97
CA ARG A 486 16.39 8.51 -18.69
C ARG A 486 17.49 7.46 -18.49
N PRO A 487 18.14 7.40 -17.31
CA PRO A 487 18.93 6.25 -16.96
C PRO A 487 18.01 5.02 -16.97
N LYS A 488 18.48 3.94 -17.60
CA LYS A 488 17.91 2.62 -17.36
C LYS A 488 18.43 2.15 -16.01
N PHE A 489 17.61 2.31 -14.98
CA PHE A 489 17.75 1.58 -13.72
C PHE A 489 17.19 0.17 -13.89
#